data_AF-D4KCB6-F1
#
_entry.id   AF-D4KCB6-F1
#
_cell.length_a   1.000
_cell.length_b   1.000
_cell.length_c   1.000
_cell.angle_alpha   90.00
_cell.angle_beta   90.00
_cell.angle_gamma   90.00
#
_symmetry.space_group_name_H-M   'P 1'
#
loop_
_entity.id
_entity.type
_entity.pdbx_description
1 polymer ?
#
loop_
_entity_poly.entity_id
_entity_poly.type
_entity_poly.pdbx_seq_one_letter_code
_entity_poly.pdbx_strand_id
1 'polypeptide(L)'
;MNNARRKAIKQTIDRFDSIRKKLDELVAEVESVKSDVEDIQWEEEEYRDNMPENLQGSERYDKADNACTNLSDAVDALDDMIGALDFDFGDVTTSLEEAME
;
A
#
# COMPACT_ATOMS: atom_id res chain seq x y z
N MET A 1 42.38 8.22 -6.39
CA MET A 1 41.12 8.78 -6.94
C MET A 1 40.07 7.71 -7.25
N ASN A 2 40.41 6.64 -7.99
CA ASN A 2 39.48 5.54 -8.31
C ASN A 2 38.88 4.84 -7.04
N ASN A 3 39.69 4.61 -6.00
CA ASN A 3 39.19 4.04 -4.73
C ASN A 3 38.16 4.94 -4.00
N ALA A 4 38.35 6.26 -4.03
CA ALA A 4 37.39 7.20 -3.45
C ALA A 4 36.06 7.22 -4.24
N ARG A 5 36.13 7.18 -5.57
CA ARG A 5 34.95 7.04 -6.45
C ARG A 5 34.20 5.74 -6.16
N ARG A 6 34.89 4.60 -6.19
CA ARG A 6 34.30 3.28 -5.92
C ARG A 6 33.65 3.21 -4.53
N LYS A 7 34.29 3.80 -3.51
CA LYS A 7 33.71 3.89 -2.17
C LYS A 7 32.41 4.72 -2.15
N ALA A 8 32.37 5.85 -2.84
CA ALA A 8 31.17 6.69 -2.91
C ALA A 8 30.02 5.99 -3.64
N ILE A 9 30.31 5.30 -4.75
CA ILE A 9 29.31 4.52 -5.50
C ILE A 9 28.74 3.41 -4.61
N LYS A 10 29.59 2.65 -3.91
CA LYS A 10 29.15 1.63 -2.97
C LYS A 10 28.23 2.19 -1.88
N GLN A 11 28.58 3.33 -1.30
CA GLN A 11 27.72 3.99 -0.30
C GLN A 11 26.36 4.41 -0.87
N THR A 12 26.30 4.81 -2.14
CA THR A 12 25.03 5.11 -2.82
C THR A 12 24.20 3.85 -3.04
N ILE A 13 24.81 2.74 -3.46
CA ILE A 13 24.14 1.44 -3.59
C ILE A 13 23.57 1.00 -2.24
N ASP A 14 24.38 1.01 -1.18
CA ASP A 14 23.95 0.64 0.19
C ASP A 14 22.75 1.49 0.67
N ARG A 15 22.72 2.78 0.30
CA ARG A 15 21.59 3.67 0.61
C ARG A 15 20.34 3.31 -0.18
N PHE A 16 20.49 2.92 -1.44
CA PHE A 16 19.39 2.52 -2.29
C PHE A 16 18.76 1.21 -1.81
N ASP A 17 19.58 0.22 -1.44
CA ASP A 17 19.12 -1.03 -0.83
C ASP A 17 18.34 -0.78 0.47
N SER A 18 18.78 0.19 1.28
CA SER A 18 18.04 0.58 2.47
C SER A 18 16.70 1.25 2.16
N ILE A 19 16.57 1.97 1.04
CA ILE A 19 15.30 2.57 0.61
C ILE A 19 14.35 1.46 0.16
N ARG A 20 14.83 0.53 -0.66
CA ARG A 20 14.06 -0.64 -1.11
C ARG A 20 13.46 -1.40 0.07
N LYS A 21 14.27 -1.77 1.07
CA LYS A 21 13.77 -2.48 2.25
C LYS A 21 12.66 -1.74 2.99
N LYS A 22 12.78 -0.41 3.13
CA LYS A 22 11.75 0.41 3.78
C LYS A 22 10.46 0.49 2.96
N LEU A 23 10.58 0.44 1.63
CA LEU A 23 9.41 0.40 0.76
C LEU A 23 8.74 -0.98 0.84
N ASP A 24 9.51 -2.07 0.84
CA ASP A 24 8.96 -3.43 1.04
C ASP A 24 8.23 -3.53 2.39
N GLU A 25 8.82 -2.98 3.46
CA GLU A 25 8.18 -2.89 4.78
C GLU A 25 6.89 -2.06 4.74
N LEU A 26 6.91 -0.89 4.07
CA LEU A 26 5.74 -0.03 3.94
C LEU A 26 4.62 -0.70 3.12
N VAL A 27 4.95 -1.41 2.05
CA VAL A 27 3.97 -2.17 1.26
C VAL A 27 3.28 -3.20 2.13
N ALA A 28 4.04 -3.97 2.92
CA ALA A 28 3.47 -4.95 3.83
C ALA A 28 2.58 -4.30 4.91
N GLU A 29 2.94 -3.13 5.43
CA GLU A 29 2.11 -2.38 6.36
C GLU A 29 0.80 -1.90 5.70
N VAL A 30 0.87 -1.39 4.46
CA VAL A 30 -0.32 -0.94 3.72
C VAL A 30 -1.25 -2.11 3.37
N GLU A 31 -0.69 -3.26 2.97
CA GLU A 31 -1.46 -4.51 2.77
C GLU A 31 -2.16 -4.96 4.05
N SER A 32 -1.49 -4.86 5.21
CA SER A 32 -2.12 -5.18 6.49
C SER A 32 -3.28 -4.24 6.80
N VAL A 33 -3.12 -2.93 6.57
CA VAL A 33 -4.19 -1.95 6.77
C VAL A 33 -5.37 -2.22 5.82
N LYS A 34 -5.07 -2.59 4.57
CA LYS A 34 -6.10 -2.98 3.60
C LYS A 34 -6.93 -4.17 4.11
N SER A 35 -6.28 -5.21 4.61
CA SER A 35 -6.96 -6.36 5.22
C SER A 35 -7.86 -5.95 6.39
N ASP A 36 -7.39 -5.06 7.26
CA ASP A 36 -8.21 -4.55 8.37
C ASP A 36 -9.46 -3.79 7.86
N VAL A 37 -9.32 -3.02 6.78
CA VAL A 37 -10.45 -2.29 6.17
C VAL A 37 -11.44 -3.25 5.50
N GLU A 38 -10.96 -4.29 4.81
CA GLU A 38 -11.80 -5.33 4.22
C GLU A 38 -12.60 -6.09 5.28
N ASP A 39 -11.99 -6.41 6.44
CA ASP A 39 -12.67 -7.04 7.56
C ASP A 39 -13.79 -6.13 8.12
N ILE A 40 -13.51 -4.84 8.31
CA ILE A 40 -14.51 -3.85 8.76
C ILE A 40 -15.63 -3.70 7.72
N GLN A 41 -15.29 -3.69 6.43
CA GLN A 41 -16.27 -3.63 5.34
C GLN A 41 -17.22 -4.82 5.39
N TRP A 42 -16.69 -6.02 5.58
CA TRP A 42 -17.48 -7.23 5.69
C TRP A 42 -18.45 -7.17 6.89
N GLU A 43 -17.98 -6.70 8.06
CA GLU A 43 -18.84 -6.51 9.23
C GLU A 43 -19.97 -5.48 8.97
N GLU A 44 -19.68 -4.36 8.30
CA GLU A 44 -20.67 -3.33 7.99
C GLU A 44 -21.68 -3.82 6.94
N GLU A 45 -21.24 -4.58 5.94
CA GLU A 45 -22.12 -5.22 4.95
C GLU A 45 -23.04 -6.24 5.62
N GLU A 46 -22.53 -7.08 6.51
CA GLU A 46 -23.34 -8.02 7.29
C GLU A 46 -24.37 -7.27 8.15
N TYR A 47 -23.99 -6.18 8.80
CA TYR A 47 -24.90 -5.35 9.57
C TYR A 47 -26.01 -4.73 8.70
N ARG A 48 -25.65 -4.20 7.52
CA ARG A 48 -26.60 -3.62 6.56
C ARG A 48 -27.58 -4.65 6.05
N ASP A 49 -27.08 -5.82 5.66
CA ASP A 49 -27.88 -6.88 5.04
C ASP A 49 -28.83 -7.55 6.05
N ASN A 50 -28.44 -7.57 7.33
CA ASN A 50 -29.29 -8.04 8.43
C ASN A 50 -30.30 -6.99 8.93
N MET A 51 -30.31 -5.76 8.41
CA MET A 51 -31.29 -4.77 8.84
C MET A 51 -32.72 -5.15 8.40
N PRO A 52 -33.71 -4.98 9.29
CA PRO A 52 -35.12 -5.18 8.96
C PRO A 52 -35.55 -4.43 7.70
N GLU A 53 -36.31 -5.09 6.82
CA GLU A 53 -36.78 -4.51 5.55
C GLU A 53 -37.56 -3.21 5.73
N ASN A 54 -38.29 -3.06 6.84
CA ASN A 54 -39.02 -1.82 7.15
C ASN A 54 -38.11 -0.62 7.51
N LEU A 55 -36.80 -0.85 7.70
CA LEU A 55 -35.79 0.19 7.86
C LEU A 55 -35.04 0.50 6.57
N GLN A 56 -35.25 -0.26 5.49
CA GLN A 56 -34.68 0.08 4.19
C GLN A 56 -35.25 1.41 3.68
N GLY A 57 -34.37 2.27 3.16
CA GLY A 57 -34.71 3.65 2.79
C GLY A 57 -34.92 4.59 3.98
N SER A 58 -34.59 4.16 5.21
CA SER A 58 -34.44 5.07 6.33
C SER A 58 -33.06 5.71 6.34
N GLU A 59 -32.92 6.87 7.00
CA GLU A 59 -31.63 7.54 7.19
C GLU A 59 -30.58 6.61 7.84
N ARG A 60 -31.03 5.65 8.67
CA ARG A 60 -30.14 4.67 9.29
C ARG A 60 -29.60 3.67 8.27
N TYR A 61 -30.43 3.21 7.35
CA TYR A 61 -30.00 2.32 6.28
C TYR A 61 -29.07 3.04 5.31
N ASP A 62 -29.43 4.26 4.91
CA ASP A 62 -28.60 5.09 4.03
C ASP A 62 -27.21 5.34 4.63
N LYS A 63 -27.10 5.52 5.95
CA LYS A 63 -25.79 5.65 6.62
C LYS A 63 -24.94 4.40 6.53
N ALA A 64 -25.54 3.22 6.73
CA ALA A 64 -24.81 1.96 6.59
C ALA A 64 -24.37 1.72 5.15
N ASP A 65 -25.26 1.99 4.18
CA ASP A 65 -24.93 1.85 2.76
C ASP A 65 -23.81 2.80 2.30
N ASN A 66 -23.85 4.05 2.77
CA ASN A 66 -22.75 5.00 2.57
C ASN A 66 -21.46 4.55 3.26
N ALA A 67 -21.53 3.92 4.43
CA ALA A 67 -20.35 3.38 5.11
C ALA A 67 -19.71 2.26 4.29
N CYS A 68 -20.49 1.28 3.79
CA CYS A 68 -20.00 0.25 2.87
C CYS A 68 -19.33 0.86 1.62
N THR A 69 -19.95 1.87 1.01
CA THR A 69 -19.38 2.56 -0.17
C THR A 69 -18.04 3.22 0.15
N ASN A 70 -17.96 3.97 1.26
CA ASN A 70 -16.71 4.64 1.66
C ASN A 70 -15.60 3.64 2.01
N LEU A 71 -15.94 2.49 2.58
CA LEU A 71 -14.98 1.43 2.89
C LEU A 71 -14.46 0.79 1.60
N SER A 72 -15.33 0.50 0.63
CA SER A 72 -14.92 0.05 -0.70
C SER A 72 -13.97 1.04 -1.38
N ASP A 73 -14.32 2.34 -1.37
CA ASP A 73 -13.47 3.39 -1.94
C ASP A 73 -12.10 3.47 -1.25
N ALA A 74 -12.05 3.20 0.06
CA ALA A 74 -10.80 3.17 0.83
C ALA A 74 -9.93 1.96 0.45
N VAL A 75 -10.54 0.78 0.24
CA VAL A 75 -9.84 -0.43 -0.25
C VAL A 75 -9.22 -0.17 -1.62
N ASP A 76 -9.99 0.41 -2.55
CA ASP A 76 -9.50 0.76 -3.89
C ASP A 76 -8.31 1.73 -3.82
N ALA A 77 -8.40 2.76 -2.97
CA ALA A 77 -7.32 3.73 -2.78
C ALA A 77 -6.04 3.10 -2.17
N LEU A 78 -6.19 2.07 -1.31
CA LEU A 78 -5.06 1.33 -0.75
C LEU A 78 -4.40 0.44 -1.81
N ASP A 79 -5.18 -0.19 -2.69
CA ASP A 79 -4.64 -0.96 -3.83
C ASP A 79 -3.84 -0.07 -4.79
N ASP A 80 -4.37 1.12 -5.11
CA ASP A 80 -3.64 2.11 -5.91
C ASP A 80 -2.32 2.52 -5.22
N MET A 81 -2.33 2.67 -3.89
CA MET A 81 -1.12 3.01 -3.13
C MET A 81 -0.08 1.89 -3.17
N ILE A 82 -0.50 0.63 -3.03
CA ILE A 82 0.38 -0.55 -3.12
C ILE A 82 1.02 -0.59 -4.52
N GLY A 83 0.23 -0.44 -5.58
CA GLY A 83 0.73 -0.41 -6.94
C GLY A 83 1.70 0.74 -7.21
N ALA A 84 1.50 1.90 -6.57
CA ALA A 84 2.41 3.04 -6.68
C ALA A 84 3.72 2.86 -5.89
N LEU A 85 3.76 1.98 -4.89
CA LEU A 85 4.94 1.68 -4.08
C LEU A 85 5.78 0.53 -4.66
N ASP A 86 5.22 -0.27 -5.58
CA ASP A 86 5.93 -1.34 -6.28
C ASP A 86 6.85 -0.77 -7.39
N PHE A 87 8.05 -0.35 -6.98
CA PHE A 87 9.06 0.20 -7.87
C PHE A 87 10.07 -0.86 -8.31
N ASP A 88 10.33 -0.97 -9.62
CA ASP A 88 11.46 -1.74 -10.12
C ASP A 88 12.78 -0.99 -9.90
N PHE A 89 13.59 -1.54 -9.00
CA PHE A 89 14.87 -1.00 -8.60
C PHE A 89 16.08 -1.63 -9.29
N GLY A 90 15.88 -2.70 -10.06
CA GLY A 90 16.97 -3.51 -10.61
C GLY A 90 17.94 -2.69 -11.47
N ASP A 91 17.40 -1.84 -12.33
CA ASP A 91 18.19 -1.08 -13.31
C ASP A 91 19.17 -0.08 -12.67
N VAL A 92 18.80 0.50 -11.52
CA VAL A 92 19.58 1.56 -10.87
C VAL A 92 20.81 0.99 -10.18
N THR A 93 20.67 -0.09 -9.41
CA THR A 93 21.81 -0.70 -8.71
C THR A 93 22.76 -1.36 -9.70
N THR A 94 22.23 -2.05 -10.73
CA THR A 94 23.06 -2.64 -11.79
C THR A 94 23.90 -1.60 -12.52
N SER A 95 23.31 -0.47 -12.92
CA SER A 95 24.07 0.61 -13.58
C SER A 95 25.18 1.19 -12.69
N LEU A 96 24.94 1.29 -11.37
CA LEU A 96 25.94 1.76 -10.40
C LEU A 96 27.06 0.74 -10.18
N GLU A 97 26.73 -0.55 -10.14
CA GLU A 97 27.69 -1.64 -10.04
C GLU A 97 28.62 -1.69 -11.26
N GLU A 98 28.08 -1.57 -12.47
CA GLU A 98 28.88 -1.48 -13.70
C GLU A 98 29.83 -0.26 -13.67
N ALA A 99 29.39 0.88 -13.11
CA ALA A 99 30.24 2.07 -12.95
C ALA A 99 31.35 1.90 -11.90
N MET A 100 31.30 0.86 -11.06
CA MET A 100 32.37 0.52 -10.12
C MET A 100 33.53 -0.22 -10.78
N GLU A 101 33.29 -0.98 -11.85
CA GLU A 101 34.34 -1.69 -12.59
C GLU A 101 35.41 -0.71 -13.13
#